data_AF-A0A5K1A207-F1
#
_entry.id   AF-A0A5K1A207-F1
#
_cell.length_a   1.000
_cell.length_b   1.000
_cell.length_c   1.000
_cell.angle_alpha   90.00
_cell.angle_beta   90.00
_cell.angle_gamma   90.00
#
_symmetry.space_group_name_H-M   'P 1'
#
loop_
_entity.id
_entity.type
_entity.pdbx_description
1 polymer ?
#
loop_
_entity_poly.entity_id
_entity_poly.type
_entity_poly.pdbx_seq_one_letter_code
_entity_poly.pdbx_strand_id
1 'polypeptide(L)'
;IEPRYQELQKQDVKRTEKDGVEVRVIAGESLGIKSPVYTRTPTMFLDFTLKPGAQMHQPIPESWNAFVYIIEGEAVLGDAKNAPVTAHYVLVLSRGDGISVWNKSQKPVRFVLIGGQPLNEPVVQYGPFVMNTQAEIEQAIEDYHYSRNGFEKGKQWKSQAHQEAHD
;
A
#
# COMPACT_ATOMS: atom_id res chain seq x y z
N ILE A 1 -8.25 19.96 -3.80
CA ILE A 1 -7.24 19.75 -4.86
C ILE A 1 -7.89 19.02 -6.02
N GLU A 2 -7.50 19.27 -7.26
CA GLU A 2 -8.02 18.53 -8.42
C GLU A 2 -7.51 17.08 -8.42
N PRO A 3 -8.32 16.10 -8.89
CA PRO A 3 -7.91 14.71 -9.01
C PRO A 3 -6.75 14.55 -10.00
N ARG A 4 -5.85 13.61 -9.73
CA ARG A 4 -4.67 13.34 -10.57
C ARG A 4 -4.34 11.85 -10.59
N TYR A 5 -3.95 11.37 -11.77
CA TYR A 5 -3.46 10.02 -12.00
C TYR A 5 -1.94 9.97 -12.16
N GLN A 6 -1.35 8.84 -11.74
CA GLN A 6 0.04 8.46 -12.00
C GLN A 6 0.00 6.97 -12.36
N GLU A 7 0.02 6.66 -13.65
CA GLU A 7 -0.01 5.29 -14.15
C GLU A 7 1.40 4.80 -14.44
N LEU A 8 1.71 3.60 -13.98
CA LEU A 8 2.95 2.90 -14.30
C LEU A 8 2.62 1.54 -14.89
N GLN A 9 3.19 1.23 -16.04
CA GLN A 9 3.13 -0.11 -16.59
C GLN A 9 4.12 -1.01 -15.84
N LYS A 10 3.98 -2.33 -16.00
CA LYS A 10 4.86 -3.31 -15.35
C LYS A 10 6.35 -3.03 -15.61
N GLN A 11 6.71 -2.60 -16.82
CA GLN A 11 8.11 -2.26 -17.17
C GLN A 11 8.63 -0.98 -16.50
N ASP A 12 7.74 -0.10 -16.05
CA ASP A 12 8.10 1.18 -15.44
C ASP A 12 8.23 1.07 -13.92
N VAL A 13 7.65 0.03 -13.31
CA VAL A 13 7.87 -0.30 -11.90
C VAL A 13 9.29 -0.81 -11.73
N LYS A 14 10.09 -0.05 -10.98
CA LYS A 14 11.49 -0.39 -10.73
C LYS A 14 11.58 -1.69 -9.93
N ARG A 15 12.39 -2.62 -10.41
CA ARG A 15 12.65 -3.93 -9.80
C ARG A 15 14.15 -4.12 -9.61
N THR A 16 14.53 -4.69 -8.49
CA THR A 16 15.91 -5.13 -8.24
C THR A 16 15.92 -6.44 -7.47
N GLU A 17 17.01 -7.19 -7.59
CA GLU A 17 17.21 -8.47 -6.92
C GLU A 17 18.63 -8.52 -6.36
N LYS A 18 18.75 -8.92 -5.09
CA LYS A 18 20.03 -9.11 -4.41
C LYS A 18 19.90 -10.23 -3.38
N ASP A 19 20.87 -11.13 -3.33
CA ASP A 19 20.96 -12.19 -2.30
C ASP A 19 19.67 -13.03 -2.14
N GLY A 20 18.96 -13.30 -3.23
CA GLY A 20 17.70 -14.05 -3.24
C GLY A 20 16.48 -13.26 -2.79
N VAL A 21 16.61 -11.95 -2.61
CA VAL A 21 15.55 -10.99 -2.30
C VAL A 21 15.25 -10.19 -3.56
N GLU A 22 14.06 -10.38 -4.13
CA GLU A 22 13.51 -9.53 -5.18
C GLU A 22 12.59 -8.48 -4.54
N VAL A 23 12.67 -7.24 -5.00
CA VAL A 23 11.73 -6.18 -4.64
C VAL A 23 11.25 -5.42 -5.88
N ARG A 24 9.95 -5.15 -5.94
CA ARG A 24 9.34 -4.16 -6.83
C ARG A 24 8.99 -2.92 -6.01
N VAL A 25 9.56 -1.79 -6.37
CA VAL A 25 9.42 -0.53 -5.64
C VAL A 25 8.26 0.25 -6.27
N ILE A 26 7.04 0.03 -5.75
CA ILE A 26 5.83 0.72 -6.23
C ILE A 26 5.86 2.18 -5.78
N ALA A 27 6.16 2.43 -4.52
CA ALA A 27 6.40 3.76 -3.96
C ALA A 27 7.51 3.71 -2.89
N GLY A 28 8.23 4.81 -2.70
CA GLY A 28 9.35 4.89 -1.75
C GLY A 28 10.67 4.38 -2.35
N GLU A 29 11.48 3.73 -1.53
CA GLU A 29 12.83 3.29 -1.88
C GLU A 29 13.18 1.95 -1.20
N SER A 30 13.87 1.07 -1.93
CA SER A 30 14.44 -0.16 -1.38
C SER A 30 15.69 -0.55 -2.16
N LEU A 31 16.71 -1.07 -1.47
CA LEU A 31 17.98 -1.52 -2.06
C LEU A 31 18.65 -0.46 -2.97
N GLY A 32 18.56 0.81 -2.58
CA GLY A 32 19.11 1.96 -3.32
C GLY A 32 18.33 2.35 -4.58
N ILE A 33 17.16 1.75 -4.82
CA ILE A 33 16.30 2.03 -5.97
C ILE A 33 15.04 2.75 -5.50
N LYS A 34 14.81 3.94 -6.08
CA LYS A 34 13.67 4.81 -5.75
C LYS A 34 12.60 4.75 -6.83
N SER A 35 11.33 4.69 -6.41
CA SER A 35 10.18 4.79 -7.32
C SER A 35 10.01 6.21 -7.87
N PRO A 36 9.60 6.38 -9.13
CA PRO A 36 9.23 7.69 -9.68
C PRO A 36 7.87 8.19 -9.18
N VAL A 37 7.08 7.37 -8.49
CA VAL A 37 5.74 7.75 -7.99
C VAL A 37 5.87 8.86 -6.94
N TYR A 38 5.20 9.98 -7.19
CA TYR A 38 5.05 11.05 -6.22
C TYR A 38 3.97 10.69 -5.20
N THR A 39 4.34 10.69 -3.91
CA THR A 39 3.43 10.45 -2.79
C THR A 39 3.20 11.77 -2.04
N ARG A 40 1.93 12.22 -1.95
CA ARG A 40 1.58 13.48 -1.26
C ARG A 40 1.78 13.35 0.25
N THR A 41 1.22 12.29 0.81
CA THR A 41 1.62 11.79 2.12
C THR A 41 2.79 10.85 1.89
N PRO A 42 3.95 11.05 2.53
CA PRO A 42 5.08 10.17 2.37
C PRO A 42 4.71 8.71 2.67
N THR A 43 4.91 7.85 1.67
CA THR A 43 4.49 6.45 1.69
C THR A 43 5.55 5.57 1.02
N MET A 44 5.74 4.36 1.55
CA MET A 44 6.42 3.26 0.90
C MET A 44 5.41 2.15 0.58
N PHE A 45 5.59 1.53 -0.58
CA PHE A 45 4.83 0.36 -0.98
C PHE A 45 5.77 -0.54 -1.80
N LEU A 46 6.16 -1.64 -1.19
CA LEU A 46 7.20 -2.54 -1.68
C LEU A 46 6.62 -3.95 -1.80
N ASP A 47 6.73 -4.58 -2.97
CA ASP A 47 6.32 -5.98 -3.23
C ASP A 47 7.58 -6.85 -3.27
N PHE A 48 7.77 -7.65 -2.23
CA PHE A 48 8.94 -8.50 -2.03
C PHE A 48 8.65 -9.96 -2.40
N THR A 49 9.63 -10.60 -3.02
CA THR A 49 9.71 -12.07 -3.14
C THR A 49 11.04 -12.55 -2.56
N LEU A 50 11.00 -13.44 -1.58
CA LEU A 50 12.20 -14.04 -1.00
C LEU A 50 12.30 -15.51 -1.43
N LYS A 51 13.43 -15.90 -2.01
CA LYS A 51 13.77 -17.30 -2.29
C LYS A 51 13.97 -18.09 -0.98
N PRO A 52 13.87 -19.43 -0.99
CA PRO A 52 14.20 -20.26 0.17
C PRO A 52 15.58 -19.91 0.75
N GLY A 53 15.66 -19.72 2.06
CA GLY A 53 16.88 -19.35 2.79
C GLY A 53 17.27 -17.86 2.71
N ALA A 54 16.59 -17.05 1.89
CA ALA A 54 16.86 -15.62 1.81
C ALA A 54 16.35 -14.89 3.06
N GLN A 55 17.01 -13.77 3.37
CA GLN A 55 16.65 -12.87 4.45
C GLN A 55 16.85 -11.42 4.01
N MET A 56 16.07 -10.51 4.57
CA MET A 56 16.21 -9.09 4.31
C MET A 56 15.95 -8.27 5.57
N HIS A 57 16.47 -7.06 5.57
CA HIS A 57 16.05 -5.99 6.47
C HIS A 57 15.69 -4.77 5.63
N GLN A 58 14.49 -4.24 5.83
CA GLN A 58 14.02 -3.04 5.16
C GLN A 58 13.87 -1.92 6.19
N PRO A 59 14.67 -0.84 6.08
CA PRO A 59 14.53 0.32 6.95
C PRO A 59 13.15 0.97 6.80
N ILE A 60 12.59 1.40 7.92
CA ILE A 60 11.34 2.15 8.00
C ILE A 60 11.61 3.37 8.90
N PRO A 61 11.27 4.59 8.49
CA PRO A 61 11.41 5.74 9.38
C PRO A 61 10.64 5.52 10.69
N GLU A 62 11.27 5.75 11.84
CA GLU A 62 10.68 5.45 13.16
C GLU A 62 9.33 6.14 13.42
N SER A 63 9.09 7.27 12.76
CA SER A 63 7.85 8.05 12.86
C SER A 63 6.70 7.49 12.01
N TRP A 64 6.95 6.49 11.18
CA TRP A 64 5.96 5.93 10.26
C TRP A 64 5.13 4.81 10.90
N ASN A 65 3.87 4.73 10.49
CA ASN A 65 3.08 3.51 10.68
C ASN A 65 3.40 2.55 9.53
N ALA A 66 3.49 1.25 9.81
CA ALA A 66 3.75 0.25 8.78
C ALA A 66 3.10 -1.11 9.09
N PHE A 67 2.84 -1.88 8.04
CA PHE A 67 2.38 -3.26 8.15
C PHE A 67 2.92 -4.12 7.01
N VAL A 68 3.03 -5.42 7.26
CA VAL A 68 3.31 -6.43 6.23
C VAL A 68 2.03 -7.20 5.92
N TYR A 69 1.76 -7.47 4.65
CA TYR A 69 0.73 -8.41 4.22
C TYR A 69 1.35 -9.55 3.42
N ILE A 70 1.22 -10.78 3.89
CA ILE A 70 1.76 -11.97 3.22
C ILE A 70 0.77 -12.41 2.15
N ILE A 71 1.20 -12.39 0.89
CA ILE A 71 0.39 -12.77 -0.27
C ILE A 71 0.43 -14.29 -0.47
N GLU A 72 1.63 -14.88 -0.41
CA GLU A 72 1.85 -16.29 -0.67
C GLU A 72 3.02 -16.82 0.17
N GLY A 73 2.91 -18.06 0.63
CA GLY A 73 3.95 -18.74 1.41
C GLY A 73 3.90 -18.38 2.90
N GLU A 74 5.06 -18.46 3.55
CA GLU A 74 5.22 -18.15 4.96
C GLU A 74 6.60 -17.51 5.22
N ALA A 75 6.68 -16.65 6.23
CA ALA A 75 7.93 -16.02 6.64
C ALA A 75 8.00 -15.86 8.15
N VAL A 76 9.22 -15.79 8.68
CA VAL A 76 9.49 -15.34 10.05
C VAL A 76 9.78 -13.84 9.99
N LEU A 77 9.17 -13.04 10.86
CA LEU A 77 9.26 -11.57 10.84
C LEU A 77 9.66 -11.01 12.21
N GLY A 78 10.41 -9.90 12.20
CA GLY A 78 10.83 -9.15 13.39
C GLY A 78 12.01 -9.78 14.11
N ASP A 79 11.82 -10.95 14.71
CA ASP A 79 12.87 -11.75 15.37
C ASP A 79 12.96 -13.12 14.69
N ALA A 80 14.18 -13.57 14.39
CA ALA A 80 14.43 -14.87 13.76
C ALA A 80 13.94 -16.06 14.61
N LYS A 81 13.64 -15.89 15.89
CA LYS A 81 13.10 -16.91 16.79
C LYS A 81 11.57 -17.00 16.77
N ASN A 82 10.89 -16.03 16.16
CA ASN A 82 9.43 -16.04 16.06
C ASN A 82 8.93 -17.24 15.23
N ALA A 83 7.68 -17.64 15.50
CA ALA A 83 6.99 -18.59 14.65
C ALA A 83 6.76 -17.99 13.24
N PRO A 84 6.75 -18.81 12.18
CA PRO A 84 6.41 -18.33 10.85
C PRO A 84 4.94 -17.88 10.81
N VAL A 85 4.68 -16.86 10.00
CA VAL A 85 3.34 -16.36 9.67
C VAL A 85 3.04 -16.70 8.22
N THR A 86 1.84 -17.22 7.98
CA THR A 86 1.40 -17.71 6.67
C THR A 86 0.70 -16.61 5.86
N ALA A 87 0.38 -16.92 4.60
CA ALA A 87 -0.37 -16.05 3.71
C ALA A 87 -1.71 -15.56 4.29
N HIS A 88 -2.15 -14.40 3.80
CA HIS A 88 -3.40 -13.70 4.12
C HIS A 88 -3.48 -13.07 5.52
N TYR A 89 -2.34 -12.95 6.21
CA TYR A 89 -2.24 -12.19 7.44
C TYR A 89 -1.71 -10.79 7.20
N VAL A 90 -2.27 -9.82 7.93
CA VAL A 90 -1.72 -8.48 8.11
C VAL A 90 -0.99 -8.44 9.45
N LEU A 91 0.28 -8.06 9.42
CA LEU A 91 1.10 -7.86 10.61
C LEU A 91 1.36 -6.37 10.77
N VAL A 92 0.68 -5.74 11.73
CA VAL A 92 0.93 -4.34 12.10
C VAL A 92 2.24 -4.26 12.86
N LEU A 93 3.14 -3.39 12.40
CA LEU A 93 4.47 -3.26 12.99
C LEU A 93 4.44 -2.24 14.14
N SER A 94 5.14 -2.56 15.22
CA SER A 94 5.51 -1.58 16.24
C SER A 94 6.56 -0.61 15.69
N ARG A 95 6.78 0.50 16.41
CA ARG A 95 7.90 1.40 16.12
C ARG A 95 9.23 0.66 16.20
N GLY A 96 10.17 1.06 15.35
CA GLY A 96 11.50 0.50 15.22
C GLY A 96 12.23 1.11 14.02
N ASP A 97 13.43 0.64 13.74
CA ASP A 97 14.28 1.09 12.62
C ASP A 97 13.95 0.41 11.29
N GLY A 98 13.10 -0.63 11.30
CA GLY A 98 12.71 -1.35 10.11
C GLY A 98 12.02 -2.68 10.41
N ILE A 99 11.99 -3.54 9.40
CA ILE A 99 11.49 -4.91 9.52
C ILE A 99 12.50 -5.89 8.93
N SER A 100 12.83 -6.91 9.72
CA SER A 100 13.61 -8.06 9.27
C SER A 100 12.68 -9.22 8.92
N VAL A 101 12.96 -9.89 7.81
CA VAL A 101 12.16 -11.02 7.31
C VAL A 101 13.06 -12.15 6.86
N TRP A 102 12.73 -13.38 7.26
CA TRP A 102 13.43 -14.60 6.89
C TRP A 102 12.49 -15.58 6.21
N ASN A 103 12.89 -16.11 5.05
CA ASN A 103 12.24 -17.27 4.45
C ASN A 103 12.95 -18.55 4.88
N LYS A 104 12.45 -19.20 5.93
CA LYS A 104 12.97 -20.50 6.42
C LYS A 104 12.30 -21.71 5.77
N SER A 105 11.33 -21.48 4.89
CA SER A 105 10.61 -22.55 4.20
C SER A 105 11.39 -23.04 2.97
N GLN A 106 10.90 -24.13 2.36
CA GLN A 106 11.44 -24.66 1.11
C GLN A 106 10.82 -24.04 -0.15
N LYS A 107 9.86 -23.11 0.02
CA LYS A 107 9.15 -22.42 -1.07
C LYS A 107 9.43 -20.92 -1.04
N PRO A 108 9.32 -20.20 -2.15
CA PRO A 108 9.34 -18.74 -2.11
C PRO A 108 8.21 -18.18 -1.24
N VAL A 109 8.46 -17.01 -0.63
CA VAL A 109 7.43 -16.22 0.05
C VAL A 109 7.29 -14.89 -0.65
N ARG A 110 6.04 -14.44 -0.84
CA ARG A 110 5.72 -13.14 -1.41
C ARG A 110 4.88 -12.35 -0.43
N PHE A 111 5.28 -11.11 -0.18
CA PHE A 111 4.57 -10.20 0.72
C PHE A 111 4.75 -8.75 0.27
N VAL A 112 3.86 -7.89 0.74
CA VAL A 112 4.02 -6.44 0.60
C VAL A 112 4.35 -5.81 1.94
N LEU A 113 5.25 -4.83 1.93
CA LEU A 113 5.46 -3.90 3.01
C LEU A 113 4.86 -2.56 2.61
N ILE A 114 3.95 -2.05 3.44
CA ILE A 114 3.32 -0.75 3.27
C ILE A 114 3.58 0.05 4.53
N GLY A 115 4.04 1.29 4.36
CA GLY A 115 4.25 2.21 5.46
C GLY A 115 4.07 3.65 5.03
N GLY A 116 3.77 4.53 5.97
CA GLY A 116 3.59 5.94 5.67
C GLY A 116 3.62 6.83 6.90
N GLN A 117 3.89 8.10 6.65
CA GLN A 117 3.89 9.13 7.69
C GLN A 117 2.46 9.35 8.19
N PRO A 118 2.19 9.23 9.50
CA PRO A 118 0.90 9.59 10.07
C PRO A 118 0.59 11.07 9.80
N LEU A 119 -0.64 11.36 9.36
CA LEU A 119 -1.11 12.74 9.20
C LEU A 119 -1.33 13.43 10.55
N ASN A 120 -1.64 12.65 11.59
CA ASN A 120 -2.02 13.15 12.92
C ASN A 120 -3.21 14.13 12.90
N GLU A 121 -4.15 13.87 11.99
CA GLU A 121 -5.40 14.61 11.86
C GLU A 121 -6.59 13.71 12.19
N PRO A 122 -7.74 14.27 12.61
CA PRO A 122 -8.95 13.49 12.78
C PRO A 122 -9.36 12.80 11.46
N VAL A 123 -9.88 11.59 11.59
CA VAL A 123 -10.42 10.81 10.46
C VAL A 123 -11.89 10.56 10.73
N VAL A 124 -12.76 11.11 9.88
CA VAL A 124 -14.20 10.84 9.85
C VAL A 124 -14.52 10.19 8.51
N GLN A 125 -15.11 9.00 8.53
CA GLN A 125 -15.41 8.23 7.33
C GLN A 125 -16.90 7.93 7.25
N TYR A 126 -17.48 8.12 6.07
CA TYR A 126 -18.81 7.64 5.72
C TYR A 126 -18.83 7.11 4.28
N GLY A 127 -18.87 5.79 4.14
CA GLY A 127 -18.83 5.12 2.84
C GLY A 127 -17.57 5.52 2.04
N PRO A 128 -17.71 6.13 0.85
CA PRO A 128 -16.59 6.53 0.00
C PRO A 128 -15.91 7.84 0.42
N PHE A 129 -16.49 8.58 1.35
CA PHE A 129 -15.98 9.89 1.77
C PHE A 129 -15.17 9.77 3.06
N VAL A 130 -13.97 10.35 3.06
CA VAL A 130 -13.07 10.44 4.21
C VAL A 130 -12.66 11.89 4.34
N MET A 131 -13.05 12.54 5.44
CA MET A 131 -12.79 13.95 5.74
C MET A 131 -12.28 14.09 7.20
N ASN A 132 -12.04 15.32 7.65
CA ASN A 132 -11.55 15.58 9.02
C ASN A 132 -12.68 15.88 10.02
N THR A 133 -13.86 16.27 9.55
CA THR A 133 -15.01 16.62 10.41
C THR A 133 -16.33 16.04 9.91
N GLN A 134 -17.31 15.92 10.80
CA GLN A 134 -18.66 15.46 10.46
C GLN A 134 -19.37 16.43 9.48
N ALA A 135 -19.17 17.73 9.64
CA ALA A 135 -19.75 18.75 8.75
C ALA A 135 -19.21 18.63 7.32
N GLU A 136 -17.92 18.32 7.14
CA GLU A 136 -17.34 18.06 5.81
C GLU A 136 -17.90 16.80 5.16
N ILE A 137 -18.20 15.76 5.95
CA ILE A 137 -18.88 14.55 5.44
C ILE A 137 -20.30 14.89 4.96
N GLU A 138 -21.07 15.64 5.74
CA GLU A 138 -22.41 16.10 5.35
C GLU A 138 -22.36 16.91 4.05
N GLN A 139 -21.40 17.83 3.94
CA GLN A 139 -21.18 18.61 2.72
C GLN A 139 -20.80 17.72 1.52
N ALA A 140 -19.90 16.75 1.69
CA ALA A 140 -19.49 15.85 0.62
C ALA A 140 -20.66 14.98 0.09
N ILE A 141 -21.53 14.54 0.99
CA ILE A 141 -22.76 13.82 0.66
C ILE A 141 -23.69 14.72 -0.16
N GLU A 142 -23.95 15.95 0.29
CA GLU A 142 -24.76 16.91 -0.48
C GLU A 142 -24.14 17.20 -1.86
N ASP A 143 -22.83 17.41 -1.92
CA ASP A 143 -22.12 17.73 -3.15
C ASP A 143 -22.20 16.60 -4.18
N TYR A 144 -22.11 15.35 -3.72
CA TYR A 144 -22.35 14.18 -4.54
C TYR A 144 -23.81 14.09 -5.01
N HIS A 145 -24.78 14.20 -4.10
CA HIS A 145 -26.21 14.09 -4.43
C HIS A 145 -26.68 15.17 -5.42
N TYR A 146 -26.18 16.40 -5.27
CA TYR A 146 -26.54 17.51 -6.14
C TYR A 146 -25.58 17.72 -7.31
N SER A 147 -24.53 16.88 -7.44
CA SER A 147 -23.52 16.94 -8.50
C SER A 147 -22.87 18.33 -8.60
N ARG A 148 -22.27 18.79 -7.51
CA ARG A 148 -21.58 20.10 -7.42
C ARG A 148 -20.21 19.95 -6.75
N ASN A 149 -19.41 21.02 -6.77
CA ASN A 149 -18.12 21.14 -6.09
C ASN A 149 -17.15 19.98 -6.43
N GLY A 150 -17.06 19.62 -7.71
CA GLY A 150 -16.20 18.54 -8.21
C GLY A 150 -16.95 17.29 -8.67
N PHE A 151 -18.24 17.16 -8.37
CA PHE A 151 -19.09 16.04 -8.82
C PHE A 151 -20.00 16.36 -10.02
N GLU A 152 -19.82 17.49 -10.69
CA GLU A 152 -20.70 17.98 -11.78
C GLU A 152 -20.86 16.96 -12.91
N LYS A 153 -19.77 16.24 -13.22
CA LYS A 153 -19.75 15.21 -14.26
C LYS A 153 -20.54 13.96 -13.88
N GLY A 154 -20.82 13.72 -12.60
CA GLY A 154 -21.54 12.55 -12.11
C GLY A 154 -23.01 12.49 -12.55
N LYS A 155 -23.64 13.65 -12.79
CA LYS A 155 -25.08 13.76 -13.09
C LYS A 155 -25.56 12.91 -14.27
N GLN A 156 -24.72 12.73 -15.28
CA GLN A 156 -25.06 12.04 -16.53
C GLN A 156 -24.08 10.91 -16.86
N TRP A 157 -23.06 10.70 -16.03
CA TRP A 157 -22.02 9.74 -16.32
C TRP A 157 -22.50 8.30 -16.11
N LYS A 158 -22.25 7.46 -17.10
CA LYS A 158 -22.38 6.01 -17.02
C LYS A 158 -21.15 5.39 -17.68
N SER A 159 -20.57 4.37 -17.07
CA SER A 159 -19.49 3.60 -17.69
C SER A 159 -20.05 2.64 -18.74
N GLN A 160 -19.29 2.42 -19.82
CA GLN A 160 -19.65 1.45 -20.87
C GLN A 160 -19.74 0.01 -20.32
N ALA A 161 -18.89 -0.35 -19.34
CA ALA A 161 -18.93 -1.66 -18.68
C ALA A 161 -20.24 -1.97 -17.95
N HIS A 162 -21.07 -0.96 -17.65
CA HIS A 162 -22.38 -1.16 -17.04
C HIS A 162 -23.48 -1.45 -18.10
N GLN A 163 -23.25 -1.14 -19.38
CA GLN A 163 -24.24 -1.36 -20.44
C GLN A 163 -24.30 -2.82 -20.89
N GLU A 164 -23.15 -3.50 -20.94
CA GLU A 164 -23.04 -4.91 -21.39
C GLU A 164 -23.55 -5.94 -20.37
N ALA A 165 -23.82 -5.55 -19.12
CA ALA A 165 -24.33 -6.45 -18.08
C ALA A 165 -25.88 -6.57 -18.08
N HIS A 166 -26.55 -5.85 -18.98
CA HIS A 166 -28.03 -5.81 -19.08
C HIS A 166 -28.57 -6.19 -20.47
N ASP A 167 -27.70 -6.66 -21.38
CA ASP A 167 -28.06 -7.27 -22.67
C ASP A 167 -27.76 -8.78 -22.63
#